data_AF-A0A7C4BYH1-F1
#
_entry.id   AF-A0A7C4BYH1-F1
#
_cell.length_a   1.000
_cell.length_b   1.000
_cell.length_c   1.000
_cell.angle_alpha   90.00
_cell.angle_beta   90.00
_cell.angle_gamma   90.00
#
_symmetry.space_group_name_H-M   'P 1'
#
loop_
_entity.id
_entity.type
_entity.pdbx_description
1 polymer ?
#
loop_
_entity_poly.entity_id
_entity_poly.type
_entity_poly.pdbx_seq_one_letter_code
_entity_poly.pdbx_strand_id
1 'polypeptide(L)'
;MKAAVFLLMPAALAAAEPEVYAVPTFESLGLYWTRPQAEGPCRLHYRAAGAGEWREGYPLVYGPREKQYRGSLVHLTPDTAYEIRLEAGGKRAELQARTRSEKFPVGKTTFLPAGESDKTLYIKEGGTEKGWHLITPAAGGKHTIDVFNLSDYNVVVEADYVILRGLQLKNAGIHGVYIRPGVQHVAVEDCHITRWGRVGGARVWGIFHGSDSAVYAGRGAGNLVIQRNLIEHPRGGSNDWESGHPDGPQAISLIDSSGGNIIR
;
A
#
# COMPACT_ATOMS: atom_id res chain seq x y z
N MET A 1 -13.37 49.15 -4.08
CA MET A 1 -12.87 48.19 -5.08
C MET A 1 -11.74 47.39 -4.45
N LYS A 2 -11.95 46.10 -4.16
CA LYS A 2 -10.90 45.19 -3.69
C LYS A 2 -10.67 44.16 -4.80
N ALA A 3 -9.48 44.12 -5.35
CA ALA A 3 -9.08 43.15 -6.36
C ALA A 3 -8.83 41.79 -5.70
N ALA A 4 -9.52 40.75 -6.16
CA ALA A 4 -9.24 39.37 -5.79
C ALA A 4 -8.19 38.82 -6.76
N VAL A 5 -7.05 38.40 -6.21
CA VAL A 5 -6.01 37.68 -6.95
C VAL A 5 -6.35 36.19 -6.88
N PHE A 6 -6.74 35.61 -8.01
CA PHE A 6 -6.88 34.17 -8.16
C PHE A 6 -5.50 33.56 -8.45
N LEU A 7 -4.96 32.81 -7.50
CA LEU A 7 -3.83 31.90 -7.77
C LEU A 7 -4.37 30.71 -8.56
N LEU A 8 -4.00 30.62 -9.83
CA LEU A 8 -4.11 29.39 -10.61
C LEU A 8 -3.03 28.41 -10.13
N MET A 9 -3.44 27.33 -9.46
CA MET A 9 -2.59 26.17 -9.25
C MET A 9 -2.38 25.46 -10.59
N PRO A 10 -1.14 25.15 -11.00
CA PRO A 10 -0.89 24.38 -12.21
C PRO A 10 -1.41 22.96 -12.01
N ALA A 11 -2.32 22.53 -12.88
CA ALA A 11 -2.69 21.13 -13.00
C ALA A 11 -1.45 20.33 -13.41
N ALA A 12 -1.07 19.33 -12.61
CA ALA A 12 -0.03 18.40 -13.00
C ALA A 12 -0.47 17.68 -14.28
N LEU A 13 0.24 17.91 -15.38
CA LEU A 13 0.04 17.17 -16.62
C LEU A 13 0.48 15.72 -16.36
N ALA A 14 -0.48 14.78 -16.32
CA ALA A 14 -0.15 13.37 -16.29
C ALA A 14 0.65 13.04 -17.56
N ALA A 15 1.88 12.55 -17.42
CA ALA A 15 2.65 12.06 -18.54
C ALA A 15 1.87 10.94 -19.23
N ALA A 16 1.81 10.94 -20.57
CA ALA A 16 1.20 9.84 -21.30
C ALA A 16 1.90 8.53 -20.94
N GLU A 17 1.14 7.50 -20.58
CA GLU A 17 1.72 6.19 -20.29
C GLU A 17 2.53 5.71 -21.50
N PRO A 18 3.76 5.21 -21.29
CA PRO A 18 4.57 4.69 -22.40
C PRO A 18 3.87 3.49 -23.04
N GLU A 19 4.20 3.19 -24.30
CA GLU A 19 3.60 2.06 -25.03
C GLU A 19 3.72 0.74 -24.25
N VAL A 20 4.86 0.53 -23.60
CA VAL A 20 5.12 -0.63 -22.75
C VAL A 20 5.69 -0.18 -21.40
N TYR A 21 5.18 -0.74 -20.31
CA TYR A 21 5.72 -0.46 -18.97
C TYR A 21 5.53 -1.64 -18.00
N ALA A 22 6.25 -1.54 -16.89
CA ALA A 22 6.14 -2.45 -15.77
C ALA A 22 5.87 -1.68 -14.47
N VAL A 23 5.06 -2.27 -13.58
CA VAL A 23 4.80 -1.78 -12.22
C VAL A 23 5.40 -2.77 -11.22
N PRO A 24 6.42 -2.38 -10.44
CA PRO A 24 7.14 -3.33 -9.59
C PRO A 24 6.56 -3.49 -8.18
N THR A 25 6.57 -4.73 -7.68
CA THR A 25 6.53 -5.07 -6.25
C THR A 25 7.89 -5.62 -5.81
N PHE A 26 8.00 -6.21 -4.62
CA PHE A 26 9.26 -6.84 -4.19
C PHE A 26 9.63 -8.05 -5.06
N GLU A 27 8.66 -8.88 -5.44
CA GLU A 27 8.94 -10.18 -6.07
C GLU A 27 8.15 -10.37 -7.37
N SER A 28 7.51 -9.30 -7.86
CA SER A 28 6.68 -9.34 -9.05
C SER A 28 6.80 -8.06 -9.87
N LEU A 29 6.47 -8.18 -11.15
CA LEU A 29 6.31 -7.06 -12.07
C LEU A 29 4.95 -7.21 -12.76
N GLY A 30 4.05 -6.23 -12.59
CA GLY A 30 2.88 -6.09 -13.44
C GLY A 30 3.31 -5.54 -14.80
N LEU A 31 2.86 -6.14 -15.91
CA LEU A 31 3.30 -5.81 -17.26
C LEU A 31 2.13 -5.32 -18.10
N TYR A 32 2.38 -4.26 -18.85
CA TYR A 32 1.38 -3.56 -19.64
C TYR A 32 1.95 -3.20 -21.00
N TRP A 33 1.23 -3.51 -22.08
CA TRP A 33 1.60 -3.15 -23.44
C TRP A 33 0.40 -2.63 -24.23
N THR A 34 0.36 -1.32 -24.43
CA THR A 34 -0.72 -0.57 -25.08
C THR A 34 -0.61 -0.67 -26.60
N ARG A 35 -1.47 -1.49 -27.19
CA ARG A 35 -1.53 -1.69 -28.65
C ARG A 35 -2.82 -2.41 -29.04
N PRO A 36 -3.25 -2.35 -30.31
CA PRO A 36 -4.36 -3.16 -30.79
C PRO A 36 -4.16 -4.65 -30.56
N GLN A 37 -5.26 -5.37 -30.39
CA GLN A 37 -5.25 -6.83 -30.34
C GLN A 37 -4.63 -7.40 -31.62
N ALA A 38 -3.74 -8.36 -31.44
CA ALA A 38 -3.22 -9.20 -32.50
C ALA A 38 -3.79 -10.62 -32.39
N GLU A 39 -3.73 -11.36 -33.49
CA GLU A 39 -3.98 -12.79 -33.49
C GLU A 39 -2.92 -13.55 -32.68
N GLY A 40 -3.36 -14.58 -31.94
CA GLY A 40 -2.50 -15.41 -31.11
C GLY A 40 -2.12 -14.80 -29.74
N PRO A 41 -1.34 -15.53 -28.92
CA PRO A 41 -0.95 -15.09 -27.59
C PRO A 41 0.11 -13.98 -27.63
N CYS A 42 0.08 -13.09 -26.64
CA CYS A 42 1.19 -12.18 -26.37
C CYS A 42 2.25 -12.90 -25.53
N ARG A 43 3.28 -13.43 -26.18
CA ARG A 43 4.37 -14.19 -25.53
C ARG A 43 5.22 -13.28 -24.67
N LEU A 44 5.69 -13.81 -23.55
CA LEU A 44 6.49 -13.12 -22.57
C LEU A 44 7.78 -13.92 -22.33
N HIS A 45 8.92 -13.27 -22.49
CA HIS A 45 10.21 -13.79 -22.06
C HIS A 45 10.89 -12.78 -21.14
N TYR A 46 11.64 -13.28 -20.16
CA TYR A 46 12.35 -12.43 -19.22
C TYR A 46 13.64 -13.09 -18.75
N ARG A 47 14.56 -12.27 -18.25
CA ARG A 47 15.77 -12.73 -17.56
C ARG A 47 16.27 -11.64 -16.61
N ALA A 48 17.04 -12.03 -15.61
CA ALA A 48 17.81 -11.04 -14.86
C ALA A 48 18.75 -10.30 -15.83
N ALA A 49 18.92 -9.00 -15.65
CA ALA A 49 19.76 -8.18 -16.53
C ALA A 49 21.18 -8.77 -16.61
N GLY A 50 21.69 -8.93 -17.84
CA GLY A 50 22.99 -9.56 -18.09
C GLY A 50 23.05 -11.09 -17.96
N ALA A 51 21.97 -11.78 -17.59
CA ALA A 51 21.93 -13.24 -17.61
C ALA A 51 21.94 -13.78 -19.05
N GLY A 52 22.50 -14.97 -19.26
CA GLY A 52 22.56 -15.58 -20.60
C GLY A 52 21.20 -16.10 -21.08
N GLU A 53 20.50 -16.84 -20.24
CA GLU A 53 19.28 -17.58 -20.62
C GLU A 53 18.01 -16.76 -20.42
N TRP A 54 17.12 -16.82 -21.42
CA TRP A 54 15.77 -16.28 -21.33
C TRP A 54 14.82 -17.32 -20.75
N ARG A 55 13.98 -16.91 -19.81
CA ARG A 55 12.90 -17.70 -19.25
C ARG A 55 11.58 -17.30 -19.91
N GLU A 56 10.72 -18.29 -20.18
CA GLU A 56 9.36 -18.04 -20.63
C GLU A 56 8.46 -17.67 -19.43
N GLY A 57 7.63 -16.65 -19.60
CA GLY A 57 6.61 -16.24 -18.65
C GLY A 57 5.20 -16.49 -19.19
N TYR A 58 4.19 -16.37 -18.33
CA TYR A 58 2.80 -16.56 -18.75
C TYR A 58 2.39 -15.49 -19.78
N PRO A 59 1.74 -15.86 -20.91
CA PRO A 59 1.33 -14.91 -21.92
C PRO A 59 0.41 -13.80 -21.36
N LEU A 60 0.61 -12.56 -21.83
CA LEU A 60 -0.28 -11.45 -21.45
C LEU A 60 -1.65 -11.61 -22.10
N VAL A 61 -2.69 -11.19 -21.37
CA VAL A 61 -4.09 -11.23 -21.80
C VAL A 61 -4.50 -9.86 -22.31
N TYR A 62 -5.25 -9.81 -23.41
CA TYR A 62 -5.73 -8.56 -23.97
C TYR A 62 -6.97 -8.03 -23.24
N GLY A 63 -6.87 -6.80 -22.73
CA GLY A 63 -7.98 -6.02 -22.17
C GLY A 63 -8.57 -5.10 -23.26
N PRO A 64 -9.78 -5.39 -23.80
CA PRO A 64 -10.35 -4.60 -24.89
C PRO A 64 -10.81 -3.20 -24.46
N ARG A 65 -11.12 -2.99 -23.17
CA ARG A 65 -11.54 -1.68 -22.63
C ARG A 65 -10.39 -0.68 -22.66
N GLU A 66 -9.21 -1.13 -22.24
CA GLU A 66 -8.00 -0.31 -22.17
C GLU A 66 -7.12 -0.41 -23.42
N LYS A 67 -7.47 -1.33 -24.35
CA LYS A 67 -6.72 -1.64 -25.57
C LYS A 67 -5.25 -1.98 -25.27
N GLN A 68 -5.08 -2.90 -24.33
CA GLN A 68 -3.79 -3.17 -23.71
C GLN A 68 -3.64 -4.65 -23.36
N TYR A 69 -2.46 -5.22 -23.63
CA TYR A 69 -2.06 -6.52 -23.08
C TYR A 69 -1.60 -6.35 -21.64
N ARG A 70 -2.10 -7.21 -20.73
CA ARG A 70 -1.83 -7.16 -19.30
C ARG A 70 -1.43 -8.51 -18.76
N GLY A 71 -0.47 -8.54 -17.85
CA GLY A 71 -0.02 -9.76 -17.20
C GLY A 71 0.95 -9.48 -16.08
N SER A 72 1.59 -10.51 -15.56
CA SER A 72 2.58 -10.35 -14.50
C SER A 72 3.70 -11.39 -14.60
N LEU A 73 4.87 -10.99 -14.11
CA LEU A 73 5.92 -11.90 -13.68
C LEU A 73 5.85 -11.99 -12.16
N VAL A 74 5.97 -13.21 -11.63
CA VAL A 74 5.93 -13.51 -10.18
C VAL A 74 7.14 -14.37 -9.81
N HIS A 75 7.42 -14.50 -8.52
CA HIS A 75 8.57 -15.24 -7.99
C HIS A 75 9.93 -14.73 -8.53
N LEU A 76 10.02 -13.42 -8.69
CA LEU A 76 11.25 -12.71 -9.01
C LEU A 76 12.04 -12.41 -7.74
N THR A 77 13.34 -12.19 -7.89
CA THR A 77 14.22 -11.79 -6.80
C THR A 77 14.02 -10.29 -6.50
N PRO A 78 13.88 -9.88 -5.24
CA PRO A 78 13.86 -8.46 -4.86
C PRO A 78 15.11 -7.70 -5.28
N ASP A 79 14.97 -6.38 -5.44
CA ASP A 79 16.03 -5.46 -5.87
C ASP A 79 16.86 -5.95 -7.07
N THR A 80 16.18 -6.52 -8.05
CA THR A 80 16.82 -7.14 -9.22
C THR A 80 16.29 -6.51 -10.49
N ALA A 81 17.20 -6.10 -11.37
CA ALA A 81 16.85 -5.63 -12.71
C ALA A 81 16.57 -6.83 -13.62
N TYR A 82 15.49 -6.74 -14.38
CA TYR A 82 15.06 -7.72 -15.35
C TYR A 82 14.97 -7.08 -16.73
N GLU A 83 15.42 -7.82 -17.73
CA GLU A 83 15.13 -7.56 -19.14
C GLU A 83 13.90 -8.37 -19.52
N ILE A 84 12.94 -7.71 -20.17
CA ILE A 84 11.63 -8.27 -20.50
C ILE A 84 11.37 -8.06 -21.98
N ARG A 85 10.82 -9.10 -22.61
CA ARG A 85 10.45 -9.13 -24.02
C ARG A 85 9.02 -9.59 -24.17
N LEU A 86 8.23 -8.81 -24.90
CA LEU A 86 6.85 -9.10 -25.25
C LEU A 86 6.73 -9.26 -26.78
N GLU A 87 5.99 -10.27 -27.23
CA GLU A 87 5.81 -10.55 -28.65
C GLU A 87 4.35 -10.89 -28.98
N ALA A 88 3.73 -10.15 -29.89
CA ALA A 88 2.34 -10.36 -30.30
C ALA A 88 2.12 -9.95 -31.76
N GLY A 89 1.54 -10.83 -32.58
CA GLY A 89 1.27 -10.57 -34.00
C GLY A 89 2.49 -10.14 -34.80
N GLY A 90 3.65 -10.76 -34.55
CA GLY A 90 4.91 -10.43 -35.22
C GLY A 90 5.57 -9.12 -34.79
N LYS A 91 4.97 -8.36 -33.87
CA LYS A 91 5.61 -7.20 -33.23
C LYS A 91 6.29 -7.61 -31.93
N ARG A 92 7.38 -6.92 -31.60
CA ARG A 92 8.15 -7.09 -30.37
C ARG A 92 8.25 -5.76 -29.62
N ALA A 93 8.13 -5.81 -28.31
CA ALA A 93 8.52 -4.75 -27.39
C ALA A 93 9.51 -5.29 -26.35
N GLU A 94 10.48 -4.46 -25.97
CA GLU A 94 11.44 -4.78 -24.91
C GLU A 94 11.50 -3.65 -23.90
N LEU A 95 11.66 -4.00 -22.63
CA LEU A 95 11.83 -3.05 -21.54
C LEU A 95 12.73 -3.62 -20.44
N GLN A 96 13.30 -2.73 -19.65
CA GLN A 96 13.95 -3.08 -18.39
C GLN A 96 13.10 -2.60 -17.23
N ALA A 97 13.00 -3.42 -16.19
CA ALA A 97 12.29 -3.09 -14.96
C ALA A 97 13.02 -3.70 -13.76
N ARG A 98 12.99 -3.01 -12.62
CA ARG A 98 13.63 -3.48 -11.39
C ARG A 98 12.56 -3.76 -10.35
N THR A 99 12.60 -4.95 -9.75
CA THR A 99 11.79 -5.28 -8.56
C THR A 99 12.21 -4.38 -7.39
N ARG A 100 11.27 -4.06 -6.51
CA ARG A 100 11.53 -3.17 -5.37
C ARG A 100 12.46 -3.85 -4.35
N SER A 101 13.28 -3.05 -3.69
CA SER A 101 14.05 -3.51 -2.53
C SER A 101 13.13 -3.68 -1.32
N GLU A 102 13.35 -4.76 -0.56
CA GLU A 102 12.71 -4.96 0.75
C GLU A 102 13.39 -4.13 1.85
N LYS A 103 14.50 -3.45 1.53
CA LYS A 103 15.24 -2.60 2.45
C LYS A 103 14.88 -1.15 2.18
N PHE A 104 14.22 -0.52 3.15
CA PHE A 104 13.97 0.91 3.14
C PHE A 104 15.18 1.65 3.71
N PRO A 105 15.73 2.66 3.01
CA PRO A 105 16.83 3.44 3.56
C PRO A 105 16.33 4.24 4.76
N VAL A 106 17.02 4.17 5.90
CA VAL A 106 16.65 4.93 7.11
C VAL A 106 17.56 6.15 7.21
N GLY A 107 16.97 7.35 7.21
CA GLY A 107 17.69 8.62 7.36
C GLY A 107 17.53 9.25 8.75
N LYS A 108 16.38 9.02 9.39
CA LYS A 108 16.06 9.49 10.74
C LYS A 108 15.43 8.36 11.54
N THR A 109 15.71 8.29 12.84
CA THR A 109 15.01 7.40 13.75
C THR A 109 14.48 8.15 14.96
N THR A 110 13.18 8.01 15.23
CA THR A 110 12.54 8.43 16.48
C THR A 110 12.29 7.19 17.32
N PHE A 111 12.96 7.11 18.48
CA PHE A 111 12.74 6.07 19.46
C PHE A 111 11.61 6.47 20.41
N LEU A 112 10.56 5.66 20.45
CA LEU A 112 9.50 5.82 21.45
C LEU A 112 9.94 5.17 22.77
N PRO A 113 9.72 5.82 23.92
CA PRO A 113 10.12 5.26 25.22
C PRO A 113 9.38 3.95 25.48
N ALA A 114 10.02 3.01 26.18
CA ALA A 114 9.35 1.79 26.58
C ALA A 114 8.19 2.08 27.55
N GLY A 115 7.11 1.31 27.45
CA GLY A 115 5.93 1.45 28.29
C GLY A 115 4.66 1.70 27.49
N GLU A 116 3.67 2.31 28.15
CA GLU A 116 2.34 2.54 27.60
C GLU A 116 2.05 4.04 27.41
N SER A 117 1.34 4.38 26.35
CA SER A 117 0.78 5.69 26.05
C SER A 117 -0.73 5.56 25.84
N ASP A 118 -1.50 6.46 26.43
CA ASP A 118 -2.95 6.59 26.22
C ASP A 118 -3.30 7.62 25.13
N LYS A 119 -2.28 8.19 24.48
CA LYS A 119 -2.43 9.26 23.47
C LYS A 119 -2.17 8.73 22.06
N THR A 120 -2.95 9.25 21.11
CA THR A 120 -2.70 9.09 19.68
C THR A 120 -1.33 9.66 19.30
N LEU A 121 -0.55 8.88 18.56
CA LEU A 121 0.72 9.30 17.97
C LEU A 121 0.47 9.96 16.61
N TYR A 122 0.89 11.22 16.45
CA TYR A 122 0.83 11.94 15.18
C TYR A 122 2.22 11.98 14.53
N ILE A 123 2.34 11.43 13.33
CA ILE A 123 3.58 11.44 12.54
C ILE A 123 3.45 12.52 11.48
N LYS A 124 3.89 13.73 11.84
CA LYS A 124 3.81 14.94 11.00
C LYS A 124 5.08 15.24 10.22
N GLU A 125 6.16 14.54 10.55
CA GLU A 125 7.46 14.71 9.91
C GLU A 125 7.83 13.40 9.22
N GLY A 126 8.06 13.50 7.91
CA GLY A 126 8.48 12.41 7.06
C GLY A 126 9.97 12.40 6.80
N GLY A 127 10.43 11.40 6.05
CA GLY A 127 11.80 11.35 5.53
C GLY A 127 11.89 11.84 4.09
N THR A 128 12.84 11.28 3.36
CA THR A 128 12.99 11.41 1.91
C THR A 128 13.13 10.05 1.28
N GLU A 129 13.06 9.97 -0.05
CA GLU A 129 13.31 8.73 -0.80
C GLU A 129 14.64 8.05 -0.42
N LYS A 130 15.68 8.84 -0.13
CA LYS A 130 17.02 8.35 0.24
C LYS A 130 17.20 8.07 1.73
N GLY A 131 16.20 8.37 2.55
CA GLY A 131 16.30 8.27 4.00
C GLY A 131 14.95 8.50 4.66
N TRP A 132 14.21 7.43 4.86
CA TRP A 132 12.90 7.41 5.49
C TRP A 132 13.02 7.68 6.98
N HIS A 133 11.94 8.18 7.56
CA HIS A 133 11.82 8.40 9.00
C HIS A 133 11.28 7.12 9.66
N LEU A 134 12.12 6.44 10.43
CA LEU A 134 11.75 5.27 11.23
C LEU A 134 11.21 5.71 12.59
N ILE A 135 10.01 5.26 12.93
CA ILE A 135 9.39 5.40 14.24
C ILE A 135 9.26 3.99 14.83
N THR A 136 9.93 3.77 15.96
CA THR A 136 10.04 2.43 16.54
C THR A 136 10.29 2.52 18.06
N PRO A 137 10.00 1.48 18.86
CA PRO A 137 10.36 1.48 20.27
C PRO A 137 11.88 1.61 20.47
N ALA A 138 12.29 2.17 21.61
CA ALA A 138 13.68 2.09 22.06
C ALA A 138 14.19 0.63 22.02
N ALA A 139 15.46 0.45 21.66
CA ALA A 139 16.04 -0.88 21.46
C ALA A 139 15.78 -1.83 22.65
N GLY A 140 15.28 -3.03 22.36
CA GLY A 140 14.91 -4.04 23.36
C GLY A 140 13.63 -3.72 24.16
N GLY A 141 13.04 -2.55 23.97
CA GLY A 141 11.78 -2.13 24.58
C GLY A 141 10.55 -2.51 23.77
N LYS A 142 9.39 -2.38 24.42
CA LYS A 142 8.07 -2.42 23.79
C LYS A 142 7.39 -1.08 24.03
N HIS A 143 6.71 -0.55 23.01
CA HIS A 143 5.89 0.63 23.14
C HIS A 143 4.45 0.28 22.78
N THR A 144 3.54 0.49 23.72
CA THR A 144 2.11 0.21 23.58
C THR A 144 1.35 1.52 23.53
N ILE A 145 0.52 1.69 22.52
CA ILE A 145 -0.47 2.76 22.45
C ILE A 145 -1.83 2.10 22.71
N ASP A 146 -2.36 2.28 23.91
CA ASP A 146 -3.68 1.79 24.32
C ASP A 146 -4.58 2.99 24.64
N VAL A 147 -5.40 3.39 23.67
CA VAL A 147 -6.22 4.61 23.80
C VAL A 147 -7.56 4.36 24.48
N PHE A 148 -7.78 3.18 25.08
CA PHE A 148 -8.97 2.85 25.87
C PHE A 148 -10.32 3.11 25.19
N ASN A 149 -10.39 3.10 23.86
CA ASN A 149 -11.57 3.50 23.10
C ASN A 149 -12.00 4.98 23.33
N LEU A 150 -11.07 5.82 23.80
CA LEU A 150 -11.24 7.25 24.06
C LEU A 150 -10.67 8.13 22.94
N SER A 151 -9.90 7.55 22.01
CA SER A 151 -9.41 8.23 20.82
C SER A 151 -9.75 7.42 19.57
N ASP A 152 -10.06 8.10 18.48
CA ASP A 152 -10.40 7.45 17.21
C ASP A 152 -9.25 6.59 16.65
N TYR A 153 -8.00 6.99 16.90
CA TYR A 153 -6.83 6.36 16.30
C TYR A 153 -5.71 6.08 17.31
N ASN A 154 -4.94 5.00 17.10
CA ASN A 154 -3.66 4.83 17.81
C ASN A 154 -2.57 5.68 17.13
N VAL A 155 -2.50 5.66 15.80
CA VAL A 155 -1.50 6.39 15.01
C VAL A 155 -2.18 7.13 13.86
N VAL A 156 -1.76 8.37 13.62
CA VAL A 156 -2.12 9.15 12.43
C VAL A 156 -0.85 9.52 11.66
N VAL A 157 -0.76 9.11 10.39
CA VAL A 157 0.38 9.39 9.51
C VAL A 157 0.01 10.52 8.55
N GLU A 158 0.71 11.64 8.67
CA GLU A 158 0.47 12.89 7.92
C GLU A 158 1.63 13.24 6.97
N ALA A 159 2.64 12.39 6.86
CA ALA A 159 3.85 12.65 6.07
C ALA A 159 4.33 11.42 5.30
N ASP A 160 5.03 11.69 4.20
CA ASP A 160 5.59 10.67 3.30
C ASP A 160 6.91 10.09 3.83
N TYR A 161 7.34 8.96 3.26
CA TYR A 161 8.62 8.30 3.56
C TYR A 161 8.76 7.97 5.07
N VAL A 162 7.76 7.27 5.59
CA VAL A 162 7.64 6.89 7.01
C VAL A 162 7.71 5.37 7.15
N ILE A 163 8.43 4.90 8.17
CA ILE A 163 8.38 3.50 8.61
C ILE A 163 7.85 3.49 10.04
N LEU A 164 6.70 2.87 10.25
CA LEU A 164 6.12 2.57 11.56
C LEU A 164 6.43 1.11 11.88
N ARG A 165 7.30 0.87 12.88
CA ARG A 165 7.81 -0.49 13.16
C ARG A 165 7.67 -0.89 14.62
N GLY A 166 7.11 -2.08 14.87
CA GLY A 166 7.27 -2.77 16.15
C GLY A 166 6.35 -2.26 17.27
N LEU A 167 5.25 -1.57 16.97
CA LEU A 167 4.36 -1.02 17.97
C LEU A 167 3.23 -1.98 18.35
N GLN A 168 2.78 -1.89 19.61
CA GLN A 168 1.53 -2.52 20.06
C GLN A 168 0.42 -1.47 20.05
N LEU A 169 -0.60 -1.63 19.22
CA LEU A 169 -1.67 -0.68 19.00
C LEU A 169 -2.99 -1.31 19.46
N LYS A 170 -3.64 -0.69 20.45
CA LYS A 170 -4.79 -1.28 21.15
C LYS A 170 -5.93 -0.28 21.29
N ASN A 171 -7.14 -0.80 21.19
CA ASN A 171 -8.36 -0.12 21.56
C ASN A 171 -8.61 1.23 20.84
N ALA A 172 -8.13 1.40 19.61
CA ALA A 172 -8.56 2.54 18.79
C ALA A 172 -10.09 2.54 18.61
N GLY A 173 -10.70 3.71 18.71
CA GLY A 173 -12.14 3.90 18.51
C GLY A 173 -12.57 3.58 17.08
N ILE A 174 -11.74 3.88 16.08
CA ILE A 174 -12.03 3.70 14.66
C ILE A 174 -10.93 2.89 13.97
N HIS A 175 -9.75 3.48 13.77
CA HIS A 175 -8.65 2.84 13.03
C HIS A 175 -7.40 2.68 13.90
N GLY A 176 -6.72 1.54 13.83
CA GLY A 176 -5.43 1.38 14.52
C GLY A 176 -4.40 2.39 13.99
N VAL A 177 -4.12 2.32 12.69
CA VAL A 177 -3.28 3.26 11.96
C VAL A 177 -4.12 3.95 10.89
N TYR A 178 -4.19 5.28 10.93
CA TYR A 178 -4.82 6.10 9.92
C TYR A 178 -3.77 6.83 9.08
N ILE A 179 -3.62 6.42 7.81
CA ILE A 179 -2.79 7.09 6.81
C ILE A 179 -3.66 8.08 6.07
N ARG A 180 -3.31 9.36 6.15
CA ARG A 180 -4.13 10.46 5.62
C ARG A 180 -4.24 10.44 4.09
N PRO A 181 -5.28 11.09 3.52
CA PRO A 181 -5.44 11.19 2.09
C PRO A 181 -4.18 11.75 1.40
N GLY A 182 -3.82 11.15 0.27
CA GLY A 182 -2.69 11.57 -0.57
C GLY A 182 -1.29 11.18 -0.07
N VAL A 183 -1.14 10.69 1.17
CA VAL A 183 0.17 10.30 1.72
C VAL A 183 0.79 9.14 0.94
N GLN A 184 2.07 9.27 0.60
CA GLN A 184 2.83 8.29 -0.18
C GLN A 184 3.97 7.67 0.65
N HIS A 185 4.38 6.45 0.28
CA HIS A 185 5.61 5.83 0.80
C HIS A 185 5.60 5.63 2.33
N VAL A 186 4.61 4.88 2.82
CA VAL A 186 4.53 4.49 4.24
C VAL A 186 4.68 2.98 4.38
N ALA A 187 5.58 2.55 5.25
CA ALA A 187 5.70 1.17 5.69
C ALA A 187 5.11 1.03 7.09
N VAL A 188 4.13 0.14 7.27
CA VAL A 188 3.62 -0.31 8.56
C VAL A 188 4.06 -1.76 8.71
N GLU A 189 4.98 -2.02 9.64
CA GLU A 189 5.57 -3.34 9.75
C GLU A 189 5.85 -3.80 11.17
N ASP A 190 5.80 -5.11 11.39
CA ASP A 190 6.09 -5.74 12.69
C ASP A 190 5.22 -5.19 13.84
N CYS A 191 4.07 -4.58 13.54
CA CYS A 191 3.13 -4.05 14.53
C CYS A 191 2.11 -5.11 14.95
N HIS A 192 1.62 -5.01 16.18
CA HIS A 192 0.50 -5.79 16.69
C HIS A 192 -0.69 -4.87 16.89
N ILE A 193 -1.76 -5.05 16.11
CA ILE A 193 -2.93 -4.16 16.10
C ILE A 193 -4.15 -4.95 16.55
N THR A 194 -4.80 -4.50 17.63
CA THR A 194 -5.93 -5.22 18.23
C THR A 194 -7.05 -4.30 18.72
N ARG A 195 -8.26 -4.84 18.76
CA ARG A 195 -9.45 -4.21 19.35
C ARG A 195 -9.78 -2.83 18.79
N TRP A 196 -9.52 -2.61 17.50
CA TRP A 196 -9.94 -1.40 16.82
C TRP A 196 -11.44 -1.45 16.49
N GLY A 197 -12.01 -0.29 16.26
CA GLY A 197 -13.30 -0.11 15.63
C GLY A 197 -14.47 0.06 16.59
N ARG A 198 -15.52 0.68 16.04
CA ARG A 198 -16.80 0.93 16.69
C ARG A 198 -17.64 -0.34 16.71
N VAL A 199 -18.59 -0.38 17.64
CA VAL A 199 -19.58 -1.46 17.78
C VAL A 199 -20.96 -0.87 17.58
N GLY A 200 -21.76 -1.54 16.75
CA GLY A 200 -23.15 -1.16 16.51
C GLY A 200 -24.05 -1.38 17.71
N GLY A 201 -25.26 -0.83 17.66
CA GLY A 201 -26.28 -1.10 18.67
C GLY A 201 -26.86 -2.52 18.58
N ALA A 202 -27.69 -2.88 19.56
CA ALA A 202 -28.36 -4.18 19.62
C ALA A 202 -29.18 -4.51 18.36
N ARG A 203 -29.76 -3.50 17.68
CA ARG A 203 -30.56 -3.69 16.46
C ARG A 203 -29.77 -4.21 15.26
N VAL A 204 -28.45 -4.03 15.28
CA VAL A 204 -27.52 -4.48 14.23
C VAL A 204 -26.53 -5.52 14.78
N TRP A 205 -26.87 -6.16 15.91
CA TRP A 205 -26.06 -7.22 16.52
C TRP A 205 -24.61 -6.84 16.78
N GLY A 206 -24.34 -5.57 17.12
CA GLY A 206 -22.97 -5.10 17.35
C GLY A 206 -22.18 -4.77 16.09
N ILE A 207 -22.76 -4.94 14.90
CA ILE A 207 -22.12 -4.62 13.62
C ILE A 207 -22.16 -3.12 13.39
N PHE A 208 -20.99 -2.54 13.12
CA PHE A 208 -20.88 -1.13 12.75
C PHE A 208 -20.58 -0.99 11.26
N HIS A 209 -21.32 -0.12 10.58
CA HIS A 209 -21.14 0.17 9.16
C HIS A 209 -20.11 1.29 8.96
N GLY A 210 -19.02 1.04 8.22
CA GLY A 210 -18.02 2.08 7.95
C GLY A 210 -16.57 1.64 7.74
N SER A 211 -16.31 0.34 7.67
CA SER A 211 -14.97 -0.21 7.38
C SER A 211 -13.87 0.24 8.35
N ASP A 212 -14.20 0.30 9.65
CA ASP A 212 -13.23 0.53 10.71
C ASP A 212 -12.10 -0.50 10.62
N SER A 213 -10.84 -0.06 10.67
CA SER A 213 -9.72 -0.82 10.09
C SER A 213 -8.47 -0.79 10.94
N ALA A 214 -7.75 -1.91 11.00
CA ALA A 214 -6.45 -1.93 11.68
C ALA A 214 -5.47 -0.99 10.98
N VAL A 215 -5.42 -1.02 9.65
CA VAL A 215 -4.72 -0.02 8.81
C VAL A 215 -5.70 0.55 7.79
N TYR A 216 -5.95 1.85 7.87
CA TYR A 216 -6.78 2.58 6.92
C TYR A 216 -5.95 3.60 6.15
N ALA A 217 -5.99 3.53 4.83
CA ALA A 217 -5.39 4.52 3.95
C ALA A 217 -6.46 5.33 3.24
N GLY A 218 -6.45 6.65 3.47
CA GLY A 218 -7.38 7.58 2.85
C GLY A 218 -7.16 7.73 1.34
N ARG A 219 -8.16 8.33 0.67
CA ARG A 219 -8.19 8.62 -0.78
C ARG A 219 -6.82 9.07 -1.31
N GLY A 220 -6.34 8.40 -2.35
CA GLY A 220 -5.11 8.78 -3.06
C GLY A 220 -3.81 8.44 -2.34
N ALA A 221 -3.84 7.88 -1.12
CA ALA A 221 -2.64 7.35 -0.50
C ALA A 221 -2.11 6.14 -1.28
N GLY A 222 -0.81 5.91 -1.30
CA GLY A 222 -0.23 4.79 -2.04
C GLY A 222 1.25 4.59 -1.84
N ASN A 223 1.82 3.68 -2.63
CA ASN A 223 3.17 3.14 -2.43
C ASN A 223 3.38 2.57 -1.02
N LEU A 224 2.31 2.01 -0.44
CA LEU A 224 2.29 1.53 0.94
C LEU A 224 2.91 0.14 1.06
N VAL A 225 3.54 -0.15 2.18
CA VAL A 225 3.98 -1.50 2.54
C VAL A 225 3.37 -1.85 3.88
N ILE A 226 2.49 -2.85 3.90
CA ILE A 226 1.85 -3.34 5.12
C ILE A 226 2.30 -4.78 5.27
N GLN A 227 3.32 -5.03 6.10
CA GLN A 227 3.95 -6.34 6.16
C GLN A 227 4.24 -6.83 7.57
N ARG A 228 4.16 -8.15 7.79
CA ARG A 228 4.53 -8.80 9.07
C ARG A 228 3.81 -8.20 10.29
N ASN A 229 2.61 -7.67 10.09
CA ASN A 229 1.78 -7.18 11.19
C ASN A 229 0.92 -8.32 11.72
N LEU A 230 0.78 -8.43 13.04
CA LEU A 230 -0.27 -9.24 13.65
C LEU A 230 -1.53 -8.37 13.79
N ILE A 231 -2.55 -8.65 12.99
CA ILE A 231 -3.81 -7.91 12.98
C ILE A 231 -4.92 -8.87 13.41
N GLU A 232 -5.47 -8.65 14.61
CA GLU A 232 -6.40 -9.62 15.20
C GLU A 232 -7.39 -8.99 16.17
N HIS A 233 -8.49 -9.70 16.42
CA HIS A 233 -9.51 -9.32 17.41
C HIS A 233 -10.02 -7.88 17.24
N PRO A 234 -10.61 -7.50 16.08
CA PRO A 234 -11.37 -6.26 16.03
C PRO A 234 -12.47 -6.25 17.09
N ARG A 235 -12.96 -5.06 17.46
CA ARG A 235 -13.94 -4.94 18.55
C ARG A 235 -15.30 -5.53 18.19
N GLY A 236 -15.72 -5.39 16.94
CA GLY A 236 -16.99 -5.90 16.41
C GLY A 236 -16.82 -7.13 15.54
N GLY A 237 -17.96 -7.72 15.13
CA GLY A 237 -18.04 -8.78 14.13
C GLY A 237 -18.49 -8.26 12.76
N SER A 238 -18.56 -9.17 11.80
CA SER A 238 -19.17 -8.96 10.47
C SER A 238 -20.48 -9.74 10.38
N ASN A 239 -21.43 -9.27 9.55
CA ASN A 239 -22.54 -10.11 9.11
C ASN A 239 -22.11 -11.09 8.01
N ASP A 240 -22.96 -12.10 7.81
CA ASP A 240 -23.01 -12.94 6.62
C ASP A 240 -23.88 -12.32 5.51
N TRP A 241 -23.91 -13.00 4.36
CA TRP A 241 -24.69 -12.63 3.18
C TRP A 241 -26.21 -12.79 3.33
N GLU A 242 -26.69 -13.57 4.31
CA GLU A 242 -28.13 -13.72 4.56
C GLU A 242 -28.70 -12.43 5.18
N SER A 243 -27.87 -11.73 5.95
CA SER A 243 -28.24 -10.47 6.62
C SER A 243 -27.93 -9.21 5.78
N GLY A 244 -27.39 -9.37 4.57
CA GLY A 244 -27.03 -8.28 3.66
C GLY A 244 -25.57 -8.35 3.18
N HIS A 245 -25.10 -7.33 2.46
CA HIS A 245 -23.69 -7.26 2.08
C HIS A 245 -22.82 -7.31 3.34
N PRO A 246 -21.78 -8.18 3.42
CA PRO A 246 -20.90 -8.22 4.57
C PRO A 246 -20.32 -6.85 4.87
N ASP A 247 -20.49 -6.41 6.12
CA ASP A 247 -20.00 -5.18 6.67
C ASP A 247 -19.54 -5.42 8.11
N GLY A 248 -18.66 -4.55 8.58
CA GLY A 248 -17.97 -4.71 9.86
C GLY A 248 -16.52 -4.24 9.77
N PRO A 249 -15.73 -4.54 10.81
CA PRO A 249 -14.34 -4.13 10.86
C PRO A 249 -13.51 -4.89 9.81
N GLN A 250 -12.56 -4.18 9.19
CA GLN A 250 -11.64 -4.72 8.19
C GLN A 250 -10.22 -4.76 8.74
N ALA A 251 -9.37 -5.63 8.20
CA ALA A 251 -7.95 -5.61 8.54
C ALA A 251 -7.28 -4.39 7.88
N ILE A 252 -7.44 -4.25 6.56
CA ILE A 252 -6.79 -3.22 5.76
C ILE A 252 -7.83 -2.64 4.79
N SER A 253 -8.01 -1.31 4.79
CA SER A 253 -8.78 -0.59 3.77
C SER A 253 -7.88 0.39 3.03
N LEU A 254 -7.87 0.31 1.71
CA LEU A 254 -7.15 1.22 0.82
C LEU A 254 -8.16 1.95 -0.06
N ILE A 255 -8.52 3.18 0.31
CA ILE A 255 -9.58 3.92 -0.38
C ILE A 255 -8.98 4.65 -1.57
N ASP A 256 -9.45 4.34 -2.79
CA ASP A 256 -9.06 5.00 -4.04
C ASP A 256 -7.54 5.28 -4.10
N SER A 257 -6.75 4.24 -3.81
CA SER A 257 -5.30 4.35 -3.69
C SER A 257 -4.64 4.73 -5.01
N SER A 258 -3.53 5.47 -4.96
CA SER A 258 -2.68 5.74 -6.13
C SER A 258 -1.92 4.51 -6.65
N GLY A 259 -2.03 3.36 -5.98
CA GLY A 259 -1.39 2.10 -6.39
C GLY A 259 -0.01 1.89 -5.76
N GLY A 260 0.72 0.87 -6.22
CA GLY A 260 2.07 0.54 -5.72
C GLY A 260 2.11 -0.07 -4.31
N ASN A 261 0.97 -0.53 -3.80
CA ASN A 261 0.87 -1.10 -2.45
C ASN A 261 1.33 -2.55 -2.42
N ILE A 262 1.97 -2.95 -1.31
CA ILE A 262 2.41 -4.31 -1.04
C ILE A 262 1.86 -4.73 0.32
N ILE A 263 1.17 -5.87 0.36
CA ILE A 263 0.60 -6.48 1.57
C ILE A 263 1.12 -7.91 1.65
N ARG A 264 1.77 -8.30 2.76
CA ARG A 264 2.24 -9.69 3.00
C ARG A 264 2.46 -10.04 4.46
#